data_AF-A0A8J7C3L5-F1
#
_entry.id   AF-A0A8J7C3L5-F1
#
_cell.length_a   1.000
_cell.length_b   1.000
_cell.length_c   1.000
_cell.angle_alpha   90.00
_cell.angle_beta   90.00
_cell.angle_gamma   90.00
#
_symmetry.space_group_name_H-M   'P 1'
#
loop_
_entity.id
_entity.type
_entity.pdbx_description
1 polymer ?
#
loop_
_entity_poly.entity_id
_entity_poly.type
_entity_poly.pdbx_seq_one_letter_code
_entity_poly.pdbx_strand_id
1 'polypeptide(L)' 'MTDKKKQDDRFEDQLAKLEEIVDRLEDESVGLEEALGLFENGMELARHCRTRLEEVELRVTQLLETEIGEDEDVDEESE' A
#
# COMPACT_ATOMS: atom_id res chain seq x y z
N MET A 1 25.50 3.57 -4.38
CA MET A 1 24.68 3.18 -3.21
C MET A 1 23.27 3.80 -3.24
N THR A 2 22.88 4.49 -4.31
CA THR A 2 21.59 5.22 -4.43
C THR A 2 20.45 4.39 -5.01
N ASP A 3 20.75 3.35 -5.77
CA ASP A 3 19.74 2.55 -6.49
C ASP A 3 19.03 1.53 -5.60
N LYS A 4 19.75 0.94 -4.64
CA LYS A 4 19.21 -0.10 -3.74
C LYS A 4 18.16 0.44 -2.75
N LYS A 5 18.29 1.71 -2.35
CA LYS A 5 17.32 2.38 -1.48
C LYS A 5 15.99 2.64 -2.21
N LYS A 6 16.07 3.00 -3.49
CA LYS A 6 14.91 3.24 -4.36
C LYS A 6 14.14 1.95 -4.70
N GLN A 7 14.82 0.81 -4.73
CA GLN A 7 14.19 -0.51 -4.90
C GLN A 7 13.39 -0.84 -3.64
N ASP A 8 13.99 -0.72 -2.45
CA ASP A 8 13.29 -0.99 -1.18
C ASP A 8 12.02 -0.16 -0.92
N ASP A 9 11.92 1.02 -1.56
CA ASP A 9 10.75 1.89 -1.51
C ASP A 9 9.65 1.52 -2.54
N ARG A 10 9.88 0.56 -3.45
CA ARG A 10 8.86 0.11 -4.42
C ARG A 10 7.80 -0.74 -3.74
N PHE A 11 6.57 -0.66 -4.23
CA PHE A 11 5.43 -1.32 -3.59
C PHE A 11 5.59 -2.84 -3.68
N GLU A 12 6.01 -3.33 -4.84
CA GLU A 12 6.23 -4.73 -5.13
C GLU A 12 7.32 -5.32 -4.23
N ASP A 13 8.39 -4.56 -3.96
CA ASP A 13 9.48 -5.01 -3.10
C ASP A 13 9.05 -5.05 -1.63
N GLN A 14 8.23 -4.09 -1.18
CA GLN A 14 7.65 -4.11 0.18
C GLN A 14 6.65 -5.24 0.38
N LEU A 15 5.84 -5.54 -0.64
CA LEU A 15 4.92 -6.66 -0.63
C LEU A 15 5.67 -7.99 -0.57
N ALA A 16 6.71 -8.16 -1.39
CA ALA A 16 7.54 -9.37 -1.38
C ALA A 16 8.21 -9.61 -0.01
N LYS A 17 8.66 -8.55 0.66
CA LYS A 17 9.19 -8.67 2.04
C LYS A 17 8.13 -9.09 3.05
N LEU A 18 6.90 -8.60 2.90
CA LEU A 18 5.79 -9.00 3.76
C LEU A 18 5.46 -10.48 3.57
N GLU A 19 5.46 -10.96 2.33
CA GLU A 19 5.30 -12.37 1.99
C GLU A 19 6.41 -13.22 2.63
N GLU A 20 7.68 -12.80 2.51
CA GLU A 20 8.81 -13.49 3.15
C GLU A 20 8.65 -13.56 4.68
N ILE A 21 8.15 -12.49 5.32
CA ILE A 21 7.90 -12.49 6.77
C ILE A 21 6.80 -13.49 7.14
N VAL A 22 5.73 -13.57 6.34
CA VAL A 22 4.64 -14.54 6.56
C VAL A 22 5.17 -15.96 6.41
N ASP A 23 5.91 -16.25 5.33
CA ASP A 23 6.52 -17.57 5.10
C ASP A 23 7.42 -17.99 6.27
N ARG A 24 8.20 -17.05 6.81
CA ARG A 24 9.04 -17.30 7.99
C ARG A 24 8.21 -17.53 9.24
N LEU A 25 7.12 -16.80 9.46
CA LEU A 25 6.24 -16.99 10.62
C LEU A 25 5.50 -18.34 10.59
N GLU A 26 5.33 -18.95 9.41
CA GLU A 26 4.74 -20.28 9.26
C GLU A 26 5.74 -21.42 9.52
N ASP A 27 7.03 -21.12 9.58
CA ASP A 27 8.08 -22.10 9.86
C ASP A 27 8.10 -22.47 11.35
N GLU A 28 7.91 -23.76 11.65
CA GLU A 28 7.90 -24.32 13.01
C GLU A 28 9.23 -24.16 13.76
N SER A 29 10.32 -23.84 13.07
CA SER A 29 11.64 -23.62 13.64
C SER A 29 11.85 -22.21 14.21
N VAL A 30 10.94 -21.27 13.94
CA VAL A 30 11.04 -19.89 14.43
C VAL A 30 10.74 -19.84 15.94
N GLY A 31 11.72 -19.33 16.69
CA GLY A 31 11.59 -19.13 18.13
C GLY A 31 10.62 -18.00 18.47
N LEU A 32 10.03 -18.03 19.68
CA LEU A 32 9.04 -17.06 20.12
C LEU A 32 9.49 -15.59 20.01
N GLU A 33 10.73 -15.29 20.40
CA GLU A 33 11.27 -13.92 20.32
C GLU A 33 11.43 -13.45 18.88
N GLU A 34 11.86 -14.35 17.99
CA GLU A 34 12.00 -14.05 16.57
C GLU A 34 10.64 -13.91 15.89
N ALA A 35 9.67 -14.76 16.23
CA ALA A 35 8.29 -14.64 15.77
C ALA A 35 7.68 -13.29 16.16
N LEU A 36 7.92 -12.82 17.39
CA LEU A 36 7.43 -11.52 17.82
C LEU A 36 8.04 -10.37 16.99
N GLY A 37 9.35 -10.42 16.76
CA GLY A 37 10.03 -9.42 15.91
C GLY A 37 9.56 -9.45 14.46
N LEU A 38 9.38 -10.65 13.88
CA LEU A 38 8.83 -10.82 12.53
C LEU A 38 7.40 -10.27 12.44
N PHE A 39 6.56 -10.53 13.45
CA PHE A 39 5.19 -10.03 13.50
C PHE A 39 5.13 -8.50 13.57
N GLU A 40 5.95 -7.87 14.42
CA GLU A 40 6.03 -6.40 14.50
C GLU A 40 6.45 -5.78 13.16
N ASN A 41 7.49 -6.32 12.53
CA ASN A 41 7.95 -5.87 11.22
C ASN A 41 6.90 -6.09 10.12
N GLY A 42 6.23 -7.24 10.11
CA GLY A 42 5.15 -7.54 9.18
C GLY A 42 3.98 -6.57 9.32
N MET A 43 3.60 -6.24 10.56
CA MET A 43 2.56 -5.25 10.84
C MET A 43 2.91 -3.85 10.34
N GLU A 44 4.15 -3.42 10.48
CA GLU A 44 4.63 -2.14 9.96
C GLU A 44 4.58 -2.11 8.42
N LEU A 45 5.11 -3.14 7.77
CA LEU A 45 5.08 -3.26 6.31
C LEU A 45 3.66 -3.32 5.76
N ALA A 46 2.76 -4.07 6.39
CA ALA A 46 1.36 -4.16 5.99
C ALA A 46 0.66 -2.80 6.08
N ARG A 47 0.90 -2.04 7.16
CA ARG A 47 0.38 -0.67 7.29
C ARG A 47 0.90 0.23 6.18
N HIS A 48 2.20 0.18 5.90
CA HIS A 48 2.80 1.00 4.85
C HIS A 48 2.21 0.69 3.47
N CYS A 49 2.08 -0.60 3.13
CA CYS A 49 1.46 -1.03 1.87
C CYS A 49 0.01 -0.52 1.76
N ARG A 50 -0.76 -0.66 2.83
CA ARG A 50 -2.15 -0.17 2.88
C ARG A 50 -2.23 1.34 2.67
N THR A 51 -1.41 2.13 3.36
CA THR A 51 -1.41 3.59 3.19
C THR A 51 -1.09 3.99 1.75
N ARG A 52 -0.11 3.34 1.11
CA ARG A 52 0.19 3.61 -0.31
C ARG A 52 -0.98 3.29 -1.23
N LEU A 53 -1.70 2.19 -0.98
CA LEU A 53 -2.89 1.85 -1.77
C LEU A 53 -3.99 2.90 -1.58
N GLU A 54 -4.24 3.33 -0.35
CA GLU A 54 -5.22 4.38 -0.04
C GLU A 54 -4.87 5.71 -0.74
N GLU A 55 -3.60 6.10 -0.78
CA GLU A 55 -3.13 7.29 -1.50
C GLU A 55 -3.34 7.17 -3.02
N VAL A 56 -3.06 6.00 -3.59
CA VAL A 56 -3.27 5.74 -5.02
C VAL A 56 -4.75 5.75 -5.36
N GLU A 57 -5.57 5.10 -4.55
CA GLU A 57 -7.03 5.07 -4.71
C GLU A 57 -7.62 6.50 -4.66
N LEU A 58 -7.22 7.30 -3.68
CA LEU A 58 -7.64 8.70 -3.58
C LEU A 58 -7.28 9.49 -4.83
N ARG A 59 -6.06 9.30 -5.35
CA ARG A 59 -5.61 9.98 -6.57
C ARG A 59 -6.37 9.53 -7.81
N VAL A 60 -6.69 8.25 -7.92
CA VAL A 60 -7.53 7.72 -9.02
C VAL A 60 -8.93 8.32 -8.95
N THR A 61 -9.54 8.36 -7.77
CA THR A 61 -10.86 8.97 -7.56
C THR A 61 -10.86 10.45 -7.97
N GLN A 62 -9.87 11.24 -7.53
CA GLN A 62 -9.75 12.65 -7.91
C GLN A 62 -9.60 12.85 -9.42
N LEU A 63 -8.84 11.97 -10.09
CA LEU A 63 -8.69 12.02 -11.55
C LEU A 63 -10.01 11.71 -12.26
N LEU A 64 -10.75 10.70 -11.79
CA LEU A 64 -12.07 10.37 -12.33
C LEU A 64 -13.09 11.50 -12.10
N GLU A 65 -13.11 12.10 -10.91
CA GLU A 65 -13.97 13.26 -10.61
C GLU A 65 -13.62 14.48 -11.46
N THR A 66 -12.34 14.69 -11.76
CA THR A 66 -11.89 15.78 -12.65
C THR A 66 -12.23 15.51 -14.11
N GLU A 67 -12.17 14.26 -14.56
CA GLU A 67 -12.47 13.85 -15.94
C GLU A 67 -13.98 13.71 -16.20
N ILE A 68 -14.79 13.49 -15.16
CA ILE A 68 -16.26 13.47 -15.21
C ILE A 68 -16.87 14.85 -14.90
N GLY A 69 -16.12 15.74 -14.24
CA GLY A 69 -16.55 17.07 -13.80
C GLY A 69 -16.65 18.15 -14.87
N GLU A 70 -16.46 17.84 -16.15
CA GLU A 70 -16.71 18.76 -17.27
C GLU A 70 -18.11 18.58 -17.92
N ASP A 71 -18.93 17.64 -17.45
CA ASP A 71 -20.27 17.35 -18.02
C ASP A 71 -21.46 17.60 -17.06
N GLU A 72 -21.25 18.19 -15.88
CA GLU A 72 -22.35 18.65 -15.00
C GLU A 72 -22.37 20.18 -14.80
N ASP A 73 -22.19 20.94 -15.88
CA ASP A 73 -22.97 22.16 -16.09
C ASP A 73 -24.38 21.73 -16.55
N VAL A 74 -25.13 21.03 -15.69
CA VAL A 74 -26.58 20.98 -15.84
C VAL A 74 -27.09 22.32 -15.30
N ASP A 75 -27.13 23.29 -16.19
CA ASP A 75 -28.05 24.42 -16.12
C ASP A 75 -29.45 23.84 -15.85
N GLU A 76 -29.84 23.73 -14.58
CA GLU A 76 -31.25 23.79 -14.18
C GLU A 76 -31.65 25.27 -14.23
N GLU A 77 -31.54 25.87 -15.42
CA GLU A 77 -32.24 27.09 -15.76
C GLU A 77 -33.72 26.73 -15.97
N SER A 78 -34.57 27.32 -15.13
CA SER A 78 -36.00 27.58 -15.37
C SER A 78 -36.99 26.42 -15.17
N GLU A 79 -37.64 26.41 -14.00
CA GLU A 79 -39.08 26.77 -13.86
C GLU A 79 -39.43 27.14 -12.41
#